data_AF-A0A6N8FGV5-F1
#
_entry.id   AF-A0A6N8FGV5-F1
#
_cell.length_a   1.000
_cell.length_b   1.000
_cell.length_c   1.000
_cell.angle_alpha   90.00
_cell.angle_beta   90.00
_cell.angle_gamma   90.00
#
_symmetry.space_group_name_H-M   'P 1'
#
loop_
_entity.id
_entity.type
_entity.pdbx_description
1 polymer ?
#
loop_
_entity_poly.entity_id
_entity_poly.type
_entity_poly.pdbx_seq_one_letter_code
_entity_poly.pdbx_strand_id
1 'polypeptide(L)' 'MGEISQFKGGEKAPNNGVYIEVGETGSGVKKPQQVTMHAGEKFPETSNNDRVWKNKRSLSHPSPQNSRHTSN' A
#
# COMPACT_ATOMS: atom_id res chain seq x y z
N MET A 1 -3.06 -6.43 -15.61
CA MET A 1 -2.63 -5.06 -15.26
C MET A 1 -2.41 -5.03 -13.77
N GLY A 2 -1.18 -4.77 -13.32
CA GLY A 2 -0.83 -4.77 -11.90
C GLY A 2 -1.53 -3.60 -11.19
N GLU A 3 -2.33 -3.90 -10.18
CA GLU A 3 -2.97 -2.89 -9.35
C GLU A 3 -1.90 -2.11 -8.59
N ILE A 4 -1.68 -0.85 -8.99
CA ILE A 4 -0.74 0.04 -8.33
C ILE A 4 -1.31 0.33 -6.94
N SER A 5 -0.69 -0.29 -5.93
CA SER A 5 -1.12 -0.23 -4.53
C SER A 5 -0.14 0.52 -3.65
N GLN A 6 0.91 1.10 -4.23
CA GLN A 6 1.97 1.87 -3.58
C GLN A 6 1.84 3.34 -3.99
N PHE A 7 1.76 4.23 -3.00
CA PHE A 7 1.56 5.66 -3.21
C PHE A 7 2.64 6.46 -2.49
N LYS A 8 3.15 7.51 -3.11
CA LYS A 8 4.12 8.44 -2.50
C LYS A 8 3.42 9.57 -1.74
N GLY A 9 4.16 10.24 -0.87
CA GLY A 9 3.67 11.46 -0.20
C GLY A 9 3.22 12.50 -1.24
N GLY A 10 2.05 13.11 -1.00
CA GLY A 10 1.43 14.07 -1.91
C GLY A 10 0.54 13.48 -3.01
N GLU A 11 0.57 12.16 -3.24
CA GLU A 11 -0.38 11.50 -4.15
C GLU A 11 -1.80 11.50 -3.59
N LYS A 12 -2.80 11.31 -4.46
CA LYS A 12 -4.21 11.24 -4.03
C LYS A 12 -4.62 9.80 -3.75
N ALA A 13 -5.29 9.57 -2.63
CA ALA A 13 -5.89 8.29 -2.32
C ALA A 13 -6.96 7.93 -3.37
N PRO A 14 -6.88 6.77 -4.03
CA PRO A 14 -7.88 6.36 -5.00
C PRO A 14 -9.18 5.88 -4.35
N ASN A 15 -9.12 5.44 -3.11
CA ASN A 15 -10.25 4.89 -2.37
C ASN A 15 -10.21 5.31 -0.90
N ASN A 16 -11.36 5.25 -0.25
CA ASN A 16 -11.44 5.42 1.19
C ASN A 16 -10.96 4.16 1.91
N GLY A 17 -10.07 4.31 2.88
CA GLY A 17 -9.54 3.18 3.63
C GLY A 17 -8.38 3.55 4.54
N VAL A 18 -7.84 2.52 5.20
CA VAL A 18 -6.67 2.65 6.05
C VAL A 18 -5.43 2.35 5.22
N TYR A 19 -4.53 3.32 5.15
CA TYR A 19 -3.23 3.18 4.52
C TYR A 19 -2.16 3.06 5.58
N ILE A 20 -1.15 2.24 5.29
CA ILE A 20 -0.01 2.01 6.16
C ILE A 20 1.27 2.25 5.38
N GLU A 21 2.22 2.86 6.05
CA GLU A 21 3.54 3.11 5.50
C GLU A 21 4.35 1.80 5.43
N VAL A 22 4.90 1.52 4.26
CA VAL A 22 5.77 0.37 3.98
C VAL A 22 6.99 0.86 3.21
N GLY A 23 8.05 0.04 3.15
CA GLY A 23 9.21 0.37 2.32
C GLY A 23 8.83 0.31 0.83
N GLU A 24 9.59 0.99 -0.03
CA GLU A 24 9.39 0.95 -1.49
C GLU A 24 9.32 -0.48 -2.05
N THR A 25 10.03 -1.42 -1.42
CA THR A 25 10.01 -2.86 -1.76
C THR A 25 8.82 -3.64 -1.20
N GLY A 26 7.92 -2.99 -0.45
CA GLY A 26 6.85 -3.64 0.30
C GLY A 26 7.31 -4.28 1.62
N SER A 27 8.53 -4.01 2.05
CA SER A 27 9.07 -4.48 3.33
C SER A 27 8.49 -3.70 4.51
N GLY A 28 8.38 -4.34 5.67
CA GLY A 28 8.00 -3.66 6.91
C GLY A 28 9.02 -2.59 7.30
N VAL A 29 8.54 -1.41 7.69
CA VAL A 29 9.40 -0.31 8.16
C VAL A 29 9.45 -0.25 9.69
N LYS A 30 10.49 0.38 10.24
CA LYS A 30 10.60 0.60 11.67
C LYS A 30 9.58 1.68 12.09
N LYS A 31 8.54 1.26 12.83
CA LYS A 31 7.38 2.06 13.25
C LYS A 31 6.53 2.54 12.05
N PRO A 32 5.75 1.64 11.43
CA PRO A 32 4.88 2.01 10.32
C PRO A 32 3.78 2.95 10.80
N GLN A 33 3.55 4.03 10.07
CA GLN A 33 2.45 4.95 10.33
C GLN A 33 1.19 4.42 9.66
N GLN A 34 0.03 4.60 10.31
CA GLN A 34 -1.28 4.24 9.77
C GLN A 34 -2.14 5.49 9.71
N VAL A 35 -2.70 5.76 8.54
CA VAL A 35 -3.57 6.91 8.29
C VAL A 35 -4.87 6.43 7.66
N THR A 36 -5.99 6.92 8.16
CA THR A 36 -7.29 6.70 7.53
C THR A 36 -7.50 7.85 6.56
N MET A 37 -7.67 7.53 5.28
CA MET A 37 -7.86 8.54 4.24
C MET A 37 -9.13 8.24 3.45
N HIS A 38 -9.74 9.29 2.92
CA HIS A 38 -10.86 9.26 2.01
C HIS A 38 -10.39 9.39 0.56
N ALA A 39 -11.20 8.90 -0.38
CA ALA A 39 -10.90 9.01 -1.80
C ALA A 39 -10.73 10.48 -2.21
N GLY A 40 -9.60 10.79 -2.86
CA GLY A 40 -9.23 12.13 -3.29
C GLY A 40 -8.37 12.92 -2.29
N GLU A 41 -8.21 12.45 -1.06
CA GLU A 41 -7.30 13.07 -0.07
C GLU A 41 -5.83 12.86 -0.44
N LYS A 42 -4.97 13.82 -0.10
CA LYS A 42 -3.54 13.72 -0.38
C LYS A 42 -2.83 12.99 0.75
N PHE A 43 -1.93 12.06 0.38
CA PHE A 43 -1.09 11.38 1.35
C PHE A 43 -0.16 12.37 2.04
N PRO A 44 0.01 12.27 3.37
CA PRO A 44 0.99 13.07 4.06
C PRO A 44 2.39 12.73 3.54
N GLU A 45 3.30 13.71 3.58
CA GLU A 45 4.70 13.47 3.23
C GLU A 45 5.27 12.37 4.13
N THR A 46 5.88 11.38 3.50
CA THR A 46 6.55 10.30 4.21
C THR A 46 7.84 10.83 4.82
N SER A 47 8.23 10.31 5.99
CA SER A 47 9.48 10.75 6.64
C SER A 47 10.75 10.40 5.86
N ASN A 48 10.65 9.57 4.82
CA ASN A 48 11.74 9.23 3.92
C ASN A 48 11.20 8.94 2.51
N ASN A 49 11.98 9.24 1.48
CA ASN A 49 11.70 8.93 0.08
C ASN A 49 11.61 7.41 -0.18
N ASP A 50 12.25 6.59 0.66
CA ASP A 50 12.19 5.11 0.58
C ASP A 50 10.88 4.51 1.11
N ARG A 51 9.93 5.36 1.54
CA ARG A 51 8.65 4.93 2.15
C ARG A 51 7.49 5.26 1.23
N VAL A 52 6.57 4.31 1.12
CA VAL A 52 5.33 4.43 0.35
C VAL A 52 4.13 4.03 1.20
N TRP A 53 2.99 4.64 0.91
CA TRP A 53 1.71 4.28 1.48
C TRP A 53 1.12 3.09 0.73
N LYS A 54 0.66 2.08 1.47
CA LYS A 54 -0.02 0.93 0.91
C LYS A 54 -1.35 0.70 1.62
N ASN A 55 -2.38 0.32 0.86
CA ASN A 55 -3.68 0.06 1.45
C ASN A 55 -3.59 -1.19 2.35
N LYS A 56 -3.97 -1.04 3.62
CA LYS A 56 -3.94 -2.13 4.61
C LYS A 56 -4.81 -3.31 4.19
N ARG A 57 -5.91 -3.07 3.46
CA ARG A 57 -6.79 -4.11 2.92
C ARG A 57 -6.09 -5.01 1.89
N SER A 58 -5.18 -4.45 1.11
CA SER A 58 -4.34 -5.18 0.15
C SER A 58 -3.21 -5.96 0.84
N LEU A 59 -2.82 -5.56 2.06
CA LEU A 59 -1.89 -6.34 2.88
C LEU A 59 -2.56 -7.53 3.56
N SER A 60 -3.82 -7.37 3.99
CA SER A 60 -4.57 -8.44 4.67
C SER A 60 -5.18 -9.46 3.70
N HIS A 61 -5.45 -9.06 2.46
CA HIS A 61 -5.76 -9.99 1.38
C HIS A 61 -4.46 -10.25 0.62
N PRO A 62 -3.72 -11.34 0.90
CA PRO A 62 -2.80 -11.82 -0.10
C PRO A 62 -3.64 -12.03 -1.36
N SER A 63 -3.43 -11.22 -2.40
CA SER A 63 -3.97 -11.54 -3.71
C SER A 63 -3.64 -13.01 -3.94
N PRO A 64 -4.60 -13.88 -4.32
CA PRO A 64 -4.29 -15.23 -4.75
C PRO A 64 -3.59 -15.15 -6.12
N GLN A 65 -2.42 -14.52 -6.17
CA GLN A 65 -1.46 -14.60 -7.26
C GLN A 65 -0.51 -15.76 -6.98
N ASN A 66 -1.04 -16.95 -6.69
CA ASN A 66 -0.47 -18.21 -7.16
C ASN A 66 -1.42 -19.40 -6.93
N SER A 67 -2.57 -19.44 -7.62
CA SER A 67 -3.30 -20.70 -7.82
C SER A 67 -3.35 -21.03 -9.30
N ARG A 68 -2.16 -21.28 -9.87
CA ARG A 68 -1.98 -22.11 -11.08
C ARG A 68 -0.68 -22.89 -10.96
N HIS A 69 -0.66 -23.84 -10.04
CA HIS A 69 0.08 -25.09 -10.23
C HIS A 69 -0.97 -26.20 -10.28
N THR A 70 -1.64 -26.33 -11.43
CA THR A 70 -2.32 -27.58 -11.75
C THR A 70 -1.23 -28.60 -12.05
N SER A 71 -1.10 -29.55 -11.12
CA SER A 71 -0.41 -30.82 -11.28
C SER A 71 -0.82 -31.52 -12.58
N ASN A 72 0.16 -31.98 -13.37
CA ASN A 72 0.32 -33.37 -13.86
C ASN A 72 1.32 -33.43 -15.02
#